data_AF-B6BBD7-F1
#
_entry.id   AF-B6BBD7-F1
#
_cell.length_a   1.000
_cell.length_b   1.000
_cell.length_c   1.000
_cell.angle_alpha   90.00
_cell.angle_beta   90.00
_cell.angle_gamma   90.00
#
_symmetry.space_group_name_H-M   'P 1'
#
loop_
_entity.id
_entity.type
_entity.pdbx_description
1 polymer ?
#
loop_
_entity_poly.entity_id
_entity_poly.type
_entity_poly.pdbx_seq_one_letter_code
_entity_poly.pdbx_strand_id
1 'polypeptide(L)' 'MLFKIVALFLVVMAVLAMFGKLRFPGQKHINSRRCPSCGRFKIGKGPCACKKGDRGK' A
#
# COMPACT_ATOMS: atom_id res chain seq x y z
N MET A 1 20.76 -18.90 27.75
CA MET A 1 21.42 -17.75 27.07
C MET A 1 20.82 -17.47 25.68
N LEU A 2 20.48 -18.51 24.89
CA LEU A 2 19.79 -18.38 23.61
C LEU A 2 18.40 -17.71 23.69
N PHE A 3 17.57 -18.13 24.66
CA PHE A 3 16.21 -17.60 24.84
C PHE A 3 16.16 -16.07 24.98
N LYS A 4 17.19 -15.49 25.60
CA LYS A 4 17.32 -14.05 25.84
C LYS A 4 17.60 -13.28 24.53
N ILE A 5 18.37 -13.89 23.63
CA ILE A 5 18.63 -13.35 22.29
C ILE A 5 17.36 -13.42 21.43
N VAL A 6 16.66 -14.56 21.46
CA VAL A 6 15.40 -14.75 20.72
C VAL A 6 14.34 -13.77 21.21
N ALA A 7 14.20 -13.59 22.53
CA ALA A 7 13.27 -12.65 23.13
C ALA A 7 13.56 -11.20 22.71
N LEU A 8 14.83 -10.77 22.73
CA LEU A 8 15.21 -9.43 22.27
C LEU A 8 14.90 -9.22 20.78
N PHE A 9 15.19 -10.22 19.94
CA PHE A 9 14.94 -10.12 18.50
C PHE A 9 13.45 -10.01 18.17
N LEU A 10 12.61 -10.81 18.84
CA LEU A 10 11.15 -10.76 18.68
C LEU A 10 10.56 -9.42 19.13
N VAL A 11 11.02 -8.89 20.27
CA VAL A 11 10.57 -7.59 20.78
C VAL A 11 10.95 -6.47 19.80
N VAL A 12 12.18 -6.47 19.29
CA VAL A 12 12.64 -5.47 18.31
C VAL A 12 11.78 -5.52 17.04
N MET A 13 11.52 -6.72 16.48
CA MET A 13 10.68 -6.86 15.29
C MET A 13 9.23 -6.42 15.52
N ALA A 14 8.66 -6.72 16.70
CA ALA A 14 7.31 -6.30 17.06
C ALA A 14 7.19 -4.76 17.17
N VAL A 15 8.18 -4.12 17.79
CA VAL A 15 8.26 -2.65 17.88
C VAL A 15 8.42 -2.04 16.50
N LEU A 16 9.35 -2.52 15.69
CA LEU A 16 9.53 -2.07 14.30
C LEU A 16 8.26 -2.24 13.46
N ALA A 17 7.49 -3.31 13.66
CA ALA A 17 6.22 -3.52 12.97
C ALA A 17 5.13 -2.54 13.43
N MET A 18 5.01 -2.28 14.74
CA MET A 18 4.06 -1.29 15.26
C MET A 18 4.42 0.13 14.83
N PHE A 19 5.70 0.50 14.90
CA PHE A 19 6.20 1.79 14.40
C PHE A 19 6.12 1.90 12.88
N GLY A 20 6.40 0.82 12.15
CA GLY A 20 6.27 0.75 10.69
C GLY A 20 4.82 0.91 10.24
N LYS A 21 3.86 0.37 10.98
CA LYS A 21 2.43 0.52 10.71
C LYS A 21 1.94 1.96 10.89
N LEU A 22 2.55 2.73 11.82
CA LEU A 22 2.29 4.16 11.97
C LEU A 22 3.07 5.01 10.94
N ARG A 23 4.24 4.55 10.49
CA ARG A 23 5.11 5.22 9.50
C ARG A 23 4.73 4.94 8.04
N PHE A 24 3.73 4.09 7.77
CA PHE A 24 3.13 3.91 6.45
C PHE A 24 1.73 4.57 6.32
N PRO A 25 1.61 5.92 6.44
CA PRO A 25 0.45 6.63 5.89
C PRO A 25 0.42 6.61 4.34
N GLY A 26 1.41 5.97 3.71
CA GLY A 26 1.62 5.91 2.26
C GLY A 26 0.79 4.88 1.48
N GLN A 27 0.05 3.96 2.12
CA GLN A 27 -0.86 3.07 1.36
C GLN A 27 -2.00 3.85 0.69
N LYS A 28 -2.31 5.07 1.16
CA LYS A 28 -3.28 5.97 0.50
C LYS A 28 -2.80 6.39 -0.89
N HIS A 29 -1.48 6.49 -1.11
CA HIS A 29 -0.92 6.93 -2.39
C HIS A 29 -1.06 5.88 -3.52
N ILE A 30 -1.16 4.59 -3.16
CA ILE A 30 -1.47 3.52 -4.13
C ILE A 30 -2.95 3.57 -4.56
N ASN A 31 -3.82 4.13 -3.72
CA ASN A 31 -5.23 4.35 -4.04
C ASN A 31 -5.44 5.63 -4.86
N SER A 32 -4.60 6.65 -4.69
CA SER A 32 -4.62 7.87 -5.52
C SER A 32 -4.26 7.65 -6.99
N ARG A 33 -3.59 6.52 -7.32
CA ARG A 33 -3.37 6.10 -8.71
C ARG A 33 -4.55 5.29 -9.28
N ARG A 34 -5.59 4.99 -8.50
CA ARG A 34 -6.81 4.36 -9.00
C ARG A 34 -7.81 5.42 -9.43
N CYS A 35 -8.60 5.05 -10.43
CA CYS A 35 -9.67 5.85 -10.98
C CYS A 35 -10.87 5.76 -10.04
N PRO A 36 -11.35 6.88 -9.44
CA PRO A 36 -12.39 6.82 -8.41
C PRO A 36 -13.75 6.32 -8.92
N SER A 37 -13.99 6.41 -10.23
CA SER A 37 -15.24 5.97 -10.86
C SER A 37 -15.30 4.48 -11.16
N CYS A 38 -14.16 3.80 -11.36
CA CYS A 38 -14.13 2.39 -11.77
C CYS A 38 -13.11 1.51 -11.01
N GLY A 39 -12.35 2.08 -10.07
CA GLY A 39 -11.32 1.38 -9.30
C GLY A 39 -10.06 0.96 -10.07
N ARG A 40 -10.02 1.08 -11.42
CA ARG A 40 -8.86 0.69 -12.23
C ARG A 40 -7.66 1.61 -12.02
N PHE A 41 -6.45 1.09 -12.13
CA PHE A 41 -5.22 1.89 -12.09
C PHE A 41 -5.14 2.84 -13.31
N LYS A 42 -4.86 4.13 -13.05
CA LYS A 42 -4.59 5.14 -14.08
C LYS A 42 -3.20 4.88 -14.66
N ILE A 43 -3.16 4.27 -15.84
CA ILE A 43 -1.93 4.05 -16.61
C ILE A 43 -1.70 5.31 -17.46
N GLY A 44 -0.72 6.13 -17.08
CA GLY A 44 -0.36 7.38 -17.78
C GLY A 44 -1.12 8.64 -17.31
N LYS A 45 -0.82 9.78 -17.95
CA LYS A 45 -1.40 11.11 -17.66
C LYS A 45 -2.76 11.36 -18.36
N GLY A 46 -3.27 10.37 -19.11
CA GLY A 46 -4.52 10.46 -19.85
C GLY A 46 -5.77 10.20 -19.00
N PRO A 47 -6.96 10.61 -19.45
CA PRO A 47 -8.21 10.28 -18.79
C PRO A 47 -8.41 8.77 -18.74
N CYS A 48 -8.83 8.28 -17.58
CA CYS A 48 -9.15 6.87 -17.33
C CYS A 48 -10.14 6.32 -18.37
N ALA A 49 -9.92 5.11 -18.86
CA ALA A 49 -10.74 4.48 -19.91
C ALA A 49 -12.24 4.41 -19.58
N CYS A 50 -12.63 4.42 -18.29
CA CYS A 50 -14.04 4.47 -17.90
C CYS A 50 -14.73 5.81 -18.20
N LYS A 51 -13.98 6.91 -18.35
CA LYS A 51 -14.52 8.23 -18.72
C LYS A 51 -14.49 8.49 -20.22
N LYS A 52 -13.63 7.80 -20.97
CA LYS A 52 -13.54 7.89 -22.43
C LYS A 52 -14.11 6.60 -23.01
N GLY A 53 -15.44 6.55 -23.11
CA GLY A 53 -16.19 5.60 -23.94
C GLY A 53 -15.70 4.16 -23.89
N ASP A 54 -16.34 3.38 -23.02
CA ASP A 54 -16.33 1.93 -23.01
C ASP A 54 -16.09 1.30 -24.41
N ARG A 55 -14.87 0.80 -24.64
CA ARG A 55 -14.57 -0.20 -25.66
C ARG A 55 -13.57 -1.19 -25.07
N GLY A 56 -14.00 -1.86 -24.01
CA GLY A 56 -13.36 -3.09 -23.54
C GLY A 56 -13.90 -4.26 -24.36
N LYS A 57 -13.11 -4.70 -25.34
CA LYS A 57 -13.22 -6.06 -25.89
C LYS A 57 -12.45 -7.01 -24.99
#